data_AF-A0A2P4YIA7-F1
#
_entry.id   AF-A0A2P4YIA7-F1
#
_cell.length_a   1.000
_cell.length_b   1.000
_cell.length_c   1.000
_cell.angle_alpha   90.00
_cell.angle_beta   90.00
_cell.angle_gamma   90.00
#
_symmetry.space_group_name_H-M   'P 1'
#
loop_
_entity.id
_entity.type
_entity.pdbx_description
1 polymer ?
#
loop_
_entity_poly.entity_id
_entity_poly.type
_entity_poly.pdbx_seq_one_letter_code
_entity_poly.pdbx_strand_id
1 'polypeptide(L)'
;MTAVASNRTTTVFLPNTSDPVARRLVEGLQCDLDLYNAFIESDEGQDIFIMAALCESRIVYLKNARAGWYGPVPQADLSSAMCSDECLRSDELHKKAMSVSRCTCAEVSAETFVRHDFCLESSARLLCTHLSECGHWNCKLEDFNCLRFEWDHLYPCISTQVSLNAVVVVLALAASWLM
;
A
#
# COMPACT_ATOMS: atom_id res chain seq x y z
N MET A 1 -51.46 2.90 -43.24
CA MET A 1 -50.00 2.72 -43.31
C MET A 1 -49.50 2.49 -41.89
N THR A 2 -48.95 1.30 -41.67
CA THR A 2 -48.01 0.79 -40.64
C THR A 2 -47.85 1.48 -39.27
N ALA A 3 -47.84 0.60 -38.26
CA ALA A 3 -47.57 0.78 -36.84
C ALA A 3 -46.12 1.19 -36.49
N VAL A 4 -45.88 1.56 -35.22
CA VAL A 4 -45.00 0.87 -34.23
C VAL A 4 -44.73 1.80 -33.03
N ALA A 5 -44.93 1.28 -31.82
CA ALA A 5 -44.46 1.85 -30.55
C ALA A 5 -42.96 1.57 -30.35
N SER A 6 -42.19 2.48 -29.74
CA SER A 6 -40.82 2.18 -29.31
C SER A 6 -40.46 2.81 -27.97
N ASN A 7 -39.70 2.03 -27.21
CA ASN A 7 -39.50 2.03 -25.77
C ASN A 7 -38.46 3.03 -25.25
N ARG A 8 -38.66 3.40 -23.98
CA ARG A 8 -37.72 3.82 -22.94
C ARG A 8 -36.31 3.20 -23.08
N THR A 9 -35.22 3.98 -23.04
CA THR A 9 -33.97 3.54 -22.39
C THR A 9 -33.07 4.70 -21.96
N THR A 10 -32.74 4.65 -20.68
CA THR A 10 -31.73 5.39 -19.93
C THR A 10 -30.35 5.31 -20.59
N THR A 11 -29.73 6.45 -20.92
CA THR A 11 -28.30 6.49 -21.29
C THR A 11 -27.45 6.53 -20.04
N VAL A 12 -27.02 5.35 -19.58
CA VAL A 12 -25.89 5.20 -18.67
C VAL A 12 -24.62 5.42 -19.49
N PHE A 13 -23.76 6.32 -19.02
CA PHE A 13 -22.45 6.61 -19.58
C PHE A 13 -21.55 5.36 -19.45
N LEU A 14 -21.08 4.82 -20.58
CA LEU A 14 -20.05 3.78 -20.62
C LEU A 14 -18.69 4.43 -20.90
N PRO A 15 -17.62 4.12 -20.15
CA PRO A 15 -16.28 4.49 -20.54
C PRO A 15 -15.79 3.58 -21.67
N ASN A 16 -15.45 4.24 -22.78
CA ASN A 16 -14.90 3.67 -24.00
C ASN A 16 -13.51 3.05 -23.72
N THR A 17 -13.39 1.73 -23.83
CA THR A 17 -12.11 1.01 -23.75
C THR A 17 -11.99 0.11 -24.97
N SER A 18 -11.29 0.61 -25.98
CA SER A 18 -11.06 -0.04 -27.26
C SER A 18 -9.68 -0.71 -27.31
N ASP A 19 -9.45 -1.72 -26.46
CA ASP A 19 -8.38 -2.69 -26.70
C ASP A 19 -8.85 -4.13 -26.33
N PRO A 20 -9.24 -4.94 -27.32
CA PRO A 20 -9.68 -6.32 -27.12
C PRO A 20 -8.52 -7.28 -26.80
N VAL A 21 -7.26 -6.89 -27.02
CA VAL A 21 -6.08 -7.71 -26.69
C VAL A 21 -5.70 -7.52 -25.23
N ALA A 22 -5.81 -6.29 -24.70
CA ALA A 22 -5.65 -6.01 -23.28
C ALA A 22 -6.69 -6.76 -22.41
N ARG A 23 -7.95 -6.84 -22.86
CA ARG A 23 -8.99 -7.63 -22.17
C ARG A 23 -8.69 -9.14 -22.17
N ARG A 24 -8.18 -9.69 -23.27
CA ARG A 24 -7.85 -11.13 -23.38
C ARG A 24 -6.59 -11.54 -22.63
N LEU A 25 -5.63 -10.64 -22.44
CA LEU A 25 -4.45 -10.87 -21.60
C LEU A 25 -4.81 -10.91 -20.10
N VAL A 26 -5.81 -10.12 -19.68
CA VAL A 26 -6.37 -10.12 -18.32
C VAL A 26 -7.22 -11.38 -18.07
N GLU A 27 -7.95 -11.90 -19.07
CA GLU A 27 -8.71 -13.16 -18.95
C GLU A 27 -7.84 -14.43 -18.84
N GLY A 28 -6.53 -14.36 -19.12
CA GLY A 28 -5.61 -15.51 -19.13
C GLY A 28 -4.76 -15.71 -17.86
N LEU A 29 -4.71 -14.73 -16.95
CA LEU A 29 -4.15 -14.86 -15.60
C LEU A 29 -5.26 -14.55 -14.59
N GLN A 30 -6.29 -15.40 -14.56
CA GLN A 30 -7.38 -15.27 -13.60
C GLN A 30 -6.83 -15.23 -12.16
N CYS A 31 -7.37 -14.30 -11.37
CA CYS A 31 -7.17 -14.25 -9.93
C CYS A 31 -7.49 -15.62 -9.32
N ASP A 32 -6.54 -16.17 -8.57
CA ASP A 32 -6.66 -17.44 -7.86
C ASP A 32 -6.84 -17.15 -6.36
N LEU A 33 -8.10 -17.09 -5.94
CA LEU A 33 -8.47 -16.85 -4.55
C LEU A 33 -8.07 -18.01 -3.62
N ASP A 34 -7.92 -19.23 -4.14
CA ASP A 34 -7.47 -20.36 -3.33
C ASP A 34 -6.00 -20.19 -2.96
N LEU A 35 -5.17 -19.73 -3.89
CA LEU A 35 -3.78 -19.35 -3.61
C LEU A 35 -3.67 -18.16 -2.66
N TYR A 36 -4.58 -17.18 -2.78
CA TYR A 36 -4.66 -16.09 -1.82
C TYR A 36 -4.97 -16.60 -0.41
N ASN A 37 -6.05 -17.39 -0.25
CA ASN A 37 -6.45 -17.93 1.05
C ASN A 37 -5.35 -18.81 1.66
N ALA A 38 -4.72 -19.67 0.85
CA ALA A 38 -3.59 -20.48 1.28
C ALA A 38 -2.39 -19.63 1.74
N PHE A 39 -2.13 -18.48 1.11
CA PHE A 39 -1.11 -17.55 1.56
C PHE A 39 -1.48 -16.93 2.91
N ILE A 40 -2.71 -16.44 3.09
CA ILE A 40 -3.16 -15.82 4.34
C ILE A 40 -3.14 -16.81 5.51
N GLU A 41 -3.45 -18.08 5.26
CA GLU A 41 -3.40 -19.15 6.28
C GLU A 41 -1.98 -19.68 6.53
N SER A 42 -0.99 -19.28 5.73
CA SER A 42 0.40 -19.71 5.92
C SER A 42 1.09 -18.96 7.07
N ASP A 43 2.18 -19.55 7.57
CA ASP A 43 3.00 -18.94 8.63
C ASP A 43 3.52 -17.54 8.25
N GLU A 44 3.70 -17.28 6.96
CA GLU A 44 4.18 -16.00 6.45
C GLU A 44 3.07 -14.97 6.26
N GLY A 45 1.90 -15.40 5.77
CA GLY A 45 0.80 -14.50 5.43
C GLY A 45 -0.14 -14.18 6.58
N GLN A 46 -0.14 -14.96 7.66
CA GLN A 46 -0.97 -14.70 8.85
C GLN A 46 -0.74 -13.31 9.47
N ASP A 47 0.46 -12.76 9.29
CA ASP A 47 0.86 -11.46 9.84
C ASP A 47 0.40 -10.27 9.00
N ILE A 48 -0.16 -10.47 7.80
CA ILE A 48 -0.46 -9.38 6.85
C ILE A 48 -1.37 -8.30 7.46
N PHE A 49 -2.49 -8.71 8.06
CA PHE A 49 -3.47 -7.81 8.67
C PHE A 49 -2.99 -7.29 10.03
N ILE A 50 -2.20 -8.09 10.76
CA ILE A 50 -1.60 -7.66 12.03
C ILE A 50 -0.61 -6.52 11.77
N MET A 51 0.26 -6.68 10.77
CA MET A 51 1.23 -5.66 10.38
C MET A 51 0.56 -4.40 9.82
N ALA A 52 -0.52 -4.55 9.04
CA ALA A 52 -1.33 -3.41 8.60
C ALA A 52 -1.93 -2.64 9.78
N ALA A 53 -2.57 -3.34 10.73
CA ALA A 53 -3.15 -2.74 11.92
C ALA A 53 -2.09 -2.08 12.82
N LEU A 54 -0.91 -2.68 12.96
CA LEU A 54 0.19 -2.09 13.72
C LEU A 54 0.74 -0.84 13.02
N CYS A 55 0.91 -0.87 11.70
CA CYS A 55 1.28 0.29 10.91
C CYS A 55 0.26 1.43 11.08
N GLU A 56 -1.03 1.12 10.94
CA GLU A 56 -2.12 2.07 11.16
C GLU A 56 -2.07 2.66 12.57
N SER A 57 -1.88 1.82 13.60
CA SER A 57 -1.81 2.27 14.99
C SER A 57 -0.66 3.26 15.22
N ARG A 58 0.49 3.06 14.58
CA ARG A 58 1.65 3.94 14.68
C ARG A 58 1.38 5.29 14.02
N ILE A 59 0.70 5.29 12.88
CA ILE A 59 0.26 6.52 12.19
C ILE A 59 -0.77 7.28 13.03
N VAL A 60 -1.78 6.58 13.56
CA VAL A 60 -2.81 7.16 14.42
C VAL A 60 -2.21 7.68 15.74
N TYR A 61 -1.18 7.02 16.27
CA TYR A 61 -0.46 7.50 17.43
C TYR A 61 0.18 8.88 17.16
N LEU A 62 0.82 9.09 16.00
CA LEU A 62 1.36 10.40 15.62
C LEU A 62 0.26 11.48 15.58
N LYS A 63 -0.90 11.14 15.01
CA LYS A 63 -2.06 12.04 14.98
C LYS A 63 -2.49 12.47 16.38
N ASN A 64 -2.60 11.51 17.30
CA ASN A 64 -3.07 11.74 18.65
C ASN A 64 -2.03 12.43 19.53
N ALA A 65 -0.75 12.06 19.41
CA ALA A 65 0.35 12.68 20.15
C ALA A 65 0.50 14.18 19.82
N ARG A 66 0.08 14.58 18.61
CA ARG A 66 0.08 15.96 18.13
C ARG A 66 -1.27 16.66 18.27
N ALA A 67 -2.28 16.02 18.86
CA ALA A 67 -3.55 16.67 19.11
C ALA A 67 -3.35 17.92 19.99
N GLY A 68 -3.75 19.08 19.47
CA GLY A 68 -3.57 20.38 20.14
C GLY A 68 -2.29 21.15 19.79
N TRP A 69 -1.41 20.56 18.96
CA TRP A 69 -0.26 21.28 18.40
C TRP A 69 -0.65 22.01 17.12
N TYR A 70 0.04 23.12 16.83
CA TYR A 70 -0.17 23.90 15.60
C TYR A 70 0.80 23.45 14.50
N GLY A 71 0.29 23.31 13.28
CA GLY A 71 1.08 23.02 12.08
C GLY A 71 1.10 21.54 11.66
N PRO A 72 1.73 21.24 10.51
CA PRO A 72 1.79 19.89 9.96
C PRO A 72 2.70 18.97 10.80
N VAL A 73 2.59 17.67 10.56
CA VAL A 73 3.48 16.68 11.19
C VAL A 73 4.88 16.81 10.53
N PRO A 74 5.97 16.94 11.29
CA PRO A 74 7.31 17.03 10.75
C PRO A 74 7.65 15.77 9.97
N GLN A 75 8.38 15.99 8.88
CA GLN A 75 8.78 14.93 7.98
C GLN A 75 9.57 13.81 8.67
N ALA A 76 10.34 14.13 9.71
CA ALA A 76 11.09 13.13 10.49
C ALA A 76 10.16 12.15 11.21
N ASP A 77 9.06 12.63 11.78
CA ASP A 77 8.08 11.79 12.48
C ASP A 77 7.34 10.90 11.47
N LEU A 78 6.91 11.49 10.34
CA LEU A 78 6.25 10.75 9.26
C LEU A 78 7.18 9.65 8.69
N SER A 79 8.44 9.99 8.41
CA SER A 79 9.45 9.03 7.95
C SER A 79 9.70 7.94 8.99
N SER A 80 9.77 8.28 10.28
CA SER A 80 9.93 7.30 11.35
C SER A 80 8.74 6.33 11.45
N ALA A 81 7.52 6.75 11.15
CA ALA A 81 6.37 5.86 11.06
C ALA A 81 6.40 5.02 9.78
N MET A 82 6.59 5.64 8.62
CA MET A 82 6.54 4.97 7.32
C MET A 82 7.69 3.99 7.06
N CYS A 83 8.81 4.20 7.74
CA CYS A 83 9.98 3.32 7.69
C CYS A 83 10.05 2.35 8.89
N SER A 84 8.97 2.22 9.66
CA SER A 84 8.89 1.21 10.69
C SER A 84 8.69 -0.19 10.09
N ASP A 85 9.15 -1.20 10.82
CA ASP A 85 9.09 -2.59 10.36
C ASP A 85 7.66 -3.03 10.04
N GLU A 86 6.68 -2.56 10.82
CA GLU A 86 5.27 -2.93 10.66
C GLU A 86 4.70 -2.39 9.33
N CYS A 87 5.01 -1.14 8.97
CA CYS A 87 4.57 -0.55 7.70
C CYS A 87 5.27 -1.16 6.49
N LEU A 88 6.58 -1.37 6.58
CA LEU A 88 7.36 -2.01 5.50
C LEU A 88 6.92 -3.45 5.26
N ARG A 89 6.76 -4.22 6.35
CA ARG A 89 6.36 -5.62 6.27
C ARG A 89 4.93 -5.76 5.81
N SER A 90 4.03 -4.87 6.23
CA SER A 90 2.65 -4.84 5.73
C SER A 90 2.62 -4.69 4.21
N ASP A 91 3.28 -3.67 3.65
CA ASP A 91 3.31 -3.46 2.20
C ASP A 91 3.94 -4.64 1.44
N GLU A 92 5.01 -5.23 1.99
CA GLU A 92 5.67 -6.40 1.40
C GLU A 92 4.74 -7.61 1.35
N LEU A 93 4.04 -7.91 2.46
CA LEU A 93 3.10 -9.03 2.54
C LEU A 93 1.92 -8.85 1.58
N HIS A 94 1.36 -7.64 1.48
CA HIS A 94 0.29 -7.34 0.51
C HIS A 94 0.77 -7.51 -0.94
N LYS A 95 1.97 -7.00 -1.27
CA LYS A 95 2.58 -7.20 -2.59
C LYS A 95 2.80 -8.68 -2.89
N LYS A 96 3.26 -9.44 -1.90
CA LYS A 96 3.49 -10.88 -2.04
C LYS A 96 2.18 -11.65 -2.23
N ALA A 97 1.15 -11.34 -1.45
CA ALA A 97 -0.18 -11.96 -1.59
C ALA A 97 -0.75 -11.77 -2.99
N MET A 98 -0.72 -10.54 -3.53
CA MET A 98 -1.16 -10.24 -4.90
C MET A 98 -0.27 -10.94 -5.95
N SER A 99 1.04 -10.97 -5.74
CA SER A 99 1.98 -11.65 -6.66
C SER A 99 1.75 -13.16 -6.75
N VAL A 100 1.50 -13.81 -5.60
CA VAL A 100 1.27 -15.26 -5.52
C VAL A 100 -0.09 -15.64 -6.10
N SER A 101 -1.14 -14.93 -5.71
CA SER A 101 -2.53 -15.20 -6.14
C SER A 101 -2.86 -14.68 -7.53
N ARG A 102 -2.03 -13.77 -8.07
CA ARG A 102 -2.30 -13.01 -9.30
C ARG A 102 -3.57 -12.16 -9.22
N CYS A 103 -4.16 -12.02 -8.04
CA CYS A 103 -5.30 -11.17 -7.81
C CYS A 103 -4.87 -9.72 -7.68
N THR A 104 -5.71 -8.83 -8.21
CA THR A 104 -5.64 -7.40 -7.92
C THR A 104 -6.19 -7.11 -6.52
N CYS A 105 -5.81 -5.98 -5.93
CA CYS A 105 -6.37 -5.60 -4.62
C CYS A 105 -7.90 -5.48 -4.66
N ALA A 106 -8.47 -5.04 -5.79
CA ALA A 106 -9.91 -4.85 -5.94
C ALA A 106 -10.68 -6.18 -5.94
N GLU A 107 -10.13 -7.21 -6.59
CA GLU A 107 -10.71 -8.56 -6.57
C GLU A 107 -10.67 -9.16 -5.16
N VAL A 108 -9.55 -8.99 -4.44
CA VAL A 108 -9.44 -9.44 -3.05
C VAL A 108 -10.40 -8.67 -2.13
N SER A 109 -10.42 -7.34 -2.22
CA SER A 109 -11.29 -6.46 -1.41
C SER A 109 -12.78 -6.74 -1.62
N ALA A 110 -13.20 -7.15 -2.82
CA ALA A 110 -14.60 -7.48 -3.10
C ALA A 110 -15.08 -8.71 -2.30
N GLU A 111 -14.19 -9.67 -2.06
CA GLU A 111 -14.48 -10.91 -1.34
C GLU A 111 -14.22 -10.80 0.17
N THR A 112 -13.32 -9.90 0.59
CA THR A 112 -12.96 -9.69 2.02
C THR A 112 -13.77 -8.61 2.73
N PHE A 113 -14.85 -8.12 2.12
CA PHE A 113 -15.64 -6.91 2.50
C PHE A 113 -16.02 -6.76 3.99
N VAL A 114 -15.99 -7.84 4.77
CA VAL A 114 -16.39 -7.84 6.19
C VAL A 114 -15.22 -7.68 7.16
N ARG A 115 -13.97 -7.93 6.76
CA ARG A 115 -12.83 -7.92 7.68
C ARG A 115 -11.86 -6.76 7.45
N HIS A 116 -11.41 -6.54 6.22
CA HIS A 116 -10.42 -5.52 5.88
C HIS A 116 -10.50 -5.19 4.38
N ASP A 117 -10.44 -3.91 4.00
CA ASP A 117 -10.36 -3.50 2.59
C ASP A 117 -8.89 -3.49 2.16
N PHE A 118 -8.47 -4.55 1.46
CA PHE A 118 -7.08 -4.81 1.08
C PHE A 118 -6.44 -3.63 0.32
N CYS A 119 -7.18 -2.97 -0.59
CA CYS A 119 -6.66 -1.79 -1.30
C CYS A 119 -6.38 -0.60 -0.38
N LEU A 120 -7.03 -0.52 0.79
CA LEU A 120 -6.86 0.56 1.76
C LEU A 120 -5.66 0.37 2.68
N GLU A 121 -5.17 -0.86 2.82
CA GLU A 121 -4.13 -1.24 3.78
C GLU A 121 -2.69 -0.95 3.31
N SER A 122 -2.53 -0.31 2.15
CA SER A 122 -1.23 0.28 1.78
C SER A 122 -0.81 1.29 2.85
N SER A 123 0.40 1.13 3.40
CA SER A 123 0.88 1.99 4.50
C SER A 123 0.84 3.48 4.14
N ALA A 124 1.18 3.82 2.88
CA ALA A 124 1.15 5.19 2.40
C ALA A 124 -0.29 5.70 2.29
N ARG A 125 -1.25 4.84 1.94
CA ARG A 125 -2.67 5.19 1.90
C ARG A 125 -3.25 5.35 3.31
N LEU A 126 -2.82 4.53 4.28
CA LEU A 126 -3.15 4.70 5.70
C LEU A 126 -2.64 6.05 6.21
N LEU A 127 -1.41 6.43 5.86
CA LEU A 127 -0.83 7.73 6.20
C LEU A 127 -1.66 8.89 5.65
N CYS A 128 -1.98 8.81 4.35
CA CYS A 128 -2.82 9.77 3.64
C CYS A 128 -4.20 9.91 4.32
N THR A 129 -4.81 8.79 4.67
CA THR A 129 -6.15 8.75 5.28
C THR A 129 -6.16 9.40 6.67
N HIS A 130 -5.15 9.12 7.50
CA HIS A 130 -5.16 9.55 8.89
C HIS A 130 -4.59 10.94 9.12
N LEU A 131 -3.52 11.30 8.41
CA LEU A 131 -2.78 12.55 8.62
C LEU A 131 -2.99 13.57 7.49
N SER A 132 -3.70 13.21 6.40
CA SER A 132 -3.86 14.07 5.21
C SER A 132 -2.54 14.49 4.56
N GLU A 133 -1.45 13.79 4.86
CA GLU A 133 -0.11 14.00 4.30
C GLU A 133 0.06 13.20 3.00
N CYS A 134 -0.83 13.45 2.04
CA CYS A 134 -0.80 12.88 0.71
C CYS A 134 -0.17 13.90 -0.25
N GLY A 135 0.80 13.49 -1.07
CA GLY A 135 1.11 14.28 -2.26
C GLY A 135 -0.08 14.32 -3.23
N HIS A 136 -0.04 15.20 -4.25
CA HIS A 136 -0.98 15.15 -5.39
C HIS A 136 -0.61 14.01 -6.35
N TRP A 137 -0.49 12.79 -5.82
CA TRP A 137 -0.16 11.61 -6.59
C TRP A 137 -1.46 11.03 -7.14
N ASN A 138 -1.60 11.03 -8.47
CA ASN A 138 -2.83 10.63 -9.17
C ASN A 138 -2.97 9.09 -9.23
N CYS A 139 -2.77 8.44 -8.09
CA CYS A 139 -2.81 6.99 -7.92
C CYS A 139 -4.25 6.50 -7.81
N LYS A 140 -4.60 5.48 -8.62
CA LYS A 140 -5.91 4.82 -8.53
C LYS A 140 -6.00 3.99 -7.24
N LEU A 141 -7.22 3.67 -6.81
CA LEU A 141 -7.43 2.77 -5.66
C LEU A 141 -6.91 1.36 -5.94
N GLU A 142 -7.14 0.87 -7.16
CA GLU A 142 -6.73 -0.45 -7.66
C GLU A 142 -5.21 -0.62 -7.75
N ASP A 143 -4.47 0.48 -7.84
CA ASP A 143 -3.00 0.47 -7.80
C ASP A 143 -2.52 0.60 -6.36
N PHE A 144 -2.43 -0.55 -5.69
CA PHE A 144 -1.97 -0.66 -4.32
C PHE A 144 -0.56 -0.08 -4.12
N ASN A 145 0.32 -0.18 -5.12
CA ASN A 145 1.74 0.13 -4.99
C ASN A 145 2.08 1.60 -5.26
N CYS A 146 1.30 2.28 -6.09
CA CYS A 146 1.59 3.63 -6.57
C CYS A 146 1.87 4.62 -5.41
N LEU A 147 1.01 4.69 -4.40
CA LEU A 147 1.21 5.65 -3.29
C LEU A 147 2.48 5.37 -2.50
N ARG A 148 2.78 4.10 -2.22
CA ARG A 148 3.99 3.74 -1.50
C ARG A 148 5.24 4.04 -2.32
N PHE A 149 5.21 3.78 -3.62
CA PHE A 149 6.30 4.10 -4.53
C PHE A 149 6.59 5.59 -4.58
N GLU A 150 5.56 6.44 -4.73
CA GLU A 150 5.70 7.90 -4.74
C GLU A 150 6.24 8.44 -3.41
N TRP A 151 5.77 7.87 -2.29
CA TRP A 151 6.31 8.19 -0.97
C TRP A 151 7.81 7.88 -0.88
N ASP A 152 8.21 6.65 -1.20
CA ASP A 152 9.61 6.21 -1.10
C ASP A 152 10.52 6.95 -2.07
N HIS A 153 10.00 7.43 -3.21
CA HIS A 153 10.75 8.27 -4.15
C HIS A 153 11.18 9.61 -3.53
N LEU A 154 10.32 10.24 -2.75
CA LEU A 154 10.58 11.53 -2.11
C LEU A 154 11.25 11.38 -0.74
N TYR A 155 10.90 10.32 -0.01
CA TYR A 155 11.30 10.09 1.37
C TYR A 155 11.80 8.66 1.55
N PRO A 156 12.95 8.31 0.94
CA PRO A 156 13.47 6.96 1.02
C PRO A 156 13.79 6.61 2.47
N CYS A 157 13.47 5.39 2.86
CA CYS A 157 13.92 4.83 4.14
C CYS A 157 15.43 4.64 4.06
N ILE A 158 16.19 5.67 4.48
CA ILE A 158 17.63 5.55 4.65
C ILE A 158 17.81 4.55 5.79
N SER A 159 18.21 3.34 5.44
CA SER A 159 18.51 2.29 6.41
C SER A 159 19.46 2.86 7.47
N THR A 160 18.97 2.97 8.69
CA THR A 160 19.78 3.32 9.87
C THR A 160 20.91 2.30 10.10
N GLN A 161 20.94 1.18 9.37
CA GLN A 161 22.08 0.25 9.36
C GLN A 161 23.36 0.86 8.76
N VAL A 162 23.27 1.86 7.87
CA VAL A 162 24.48 2.46 7.29
C VAL A 162 25.17 3.40 8.28
N SER A 163 24.41 4.02 9.19
CA SER A 163 24.94 4.95 10.20
C SER A 163 25.78 4.24 11.27
N LEU A 164 25.29 3.13 11.83
CA LEU A 164 26.01 2.40 12.88
C LEU A 164 27.27 1.72 12.34
N ASN A 165 27.20 1.12 11.15
CA ASN A 165 28.36 0.48 10.54
C ASN A 165 29.44 1.49 10.16
N ALA A 166 29.08 2.66 9.63
CA ALA A 166 30.06 3.70 9.30
C ALA A 166 30.75 4.27 10.55
N VAL A 167 30.00 4.53 11.63
CA VAL A 167 30.59 5.03 12.90
C VAL A 167 31.52 3.99 13.53
N VAL A 168 31.13 2.72 13.54
CA VAL A 168 31.97 1.63 14.07
C VAL A 168 33.25 1.45 13.24
N VAL A 169 33.16 1.51 11.91
CA VAL A 169 34.34 1.44 11.02
C VAL A 169 35.26 2.64 11.23
N VAL A 170 34.73 3.86 11.35
CA VAL A 170 35.53 5.07 11.59
C VAL A 170 36.22 5.02 12.96
N LEU A 171 35.53 4.56 14.00
CA LEU A 171 36.12 4.41 15.34
C LEU A 171 37.18 3.29 15.38
N ALA A 172 36.95 2.17 14.70
CA ALA A 172 37.92 1.07 14.62
C ALA A 172 39.18 1.47 13.84
N LEU A 173 39.02 2.22 12.74
CA LEU A 173 40.15 2.76 12.00
C LEU A 173 40.92 3.78 12.84
N ALA A 174 40.24 4.72 13.51
CA ALA A 174 40.89 5.72 14.36
C ALA A 174 41.68 5.08 15.53
N ALA A 175 41.14 4.03 16.16
CA ALA A 175 41.83 3.28 17.20
C ALA A 175 43.09 2.55 16.69
N SER A 176 43.10 2.15 15.41
CA SER A 176 44.24 1.46 14.79
C SER A 176 45.44 2.38 14.52
N TRP A 177 45.25 3.70 14.51
CA TRP A 177 46.34 4.69 14.37
C TRP A 177 46.92 5.17 15.70
N LEU A 178 46.33 4.75 16.83
CA LEU A 178 46.73 5.14 18.19
C LEU A 178 47.52 4.04 18.94
N MET A 179 47.82 2.93 18.27
CA MET A 179 48.78 1.89 18.69
C MET A 179 50.03 1.96 17.81
#